data_AF-X0VUV9-F1
#
_entry.id   AF-X0VUV9-F1
#
_cell.length_a   1.000
_cell.length_b   1.000
_cell.length_c   1.000
_cell.angle_alpha   90.00
_cell.angle_beta   90.00
_cell.angle_gamma   90.00
#
_symmetry.space_group_name_H-M   'P 1'
#
loop_
_entity.id
_entity.type
_entity.pdbx_description
1 polymer ?
#
loop_
_entity_poly.entity_id
_entity_poly.type
_entity_poly.pdbx_seq_one_letter_code
_entity_poly.pdbx_strand_id
1 'polypeptide(L)'
;GKLPGSITLTAHGVRLGKGLRILGIEGEAVGDWGFIIEQFYGRGVTFPLGYTDGTGLYLPTSPMLPEGGYEVVSSWEYGLPAPLAKGMEDVVTKALTQLRERGVQ
;
A
#
# COMPACT_ATOMS: atom_id res chain seq x y z
N GLY A 1 -17.97 13.80 13.80
CA GLY A 1 -17.39 14.84 12.93
C GLY A 1 -17.33 14.32 11.50
N LYS A 2 -17.14 15.18 10.50
CA LYS A 2 -16.96 14.73 9.11
C LYS A 2 -15.54 14.14 8.95
N LEU A 3 -15.44 12.96 8.34
CA LEU A 3 -14.14 12.33 8.01
C LEU A 3 -13.40 13.17 6.94
N PRO A 4 -12.06 13.13 6.90
CA PRO A 4 -11.30 13.81 5.85
C PRO A 4 -11.64 13.25 4.46
N GLY A 5 -11.49 14.04 3.39
CA GLY A 5 -11.76 13.57 2.02
C GLY A 5 -10.62 12.77 1.39
N SER A 6 -9.43 12.83 2.00
CA SER A 6 -8.22 12.15 1.55
C SER A 6 -7.27 11.98 2.71
N ILE A 7 -6.35 11.04 2.56
CA ILE A 7 -5.29 10.74 3.52
C ILE A 7 -3.98 10.55 2.76
N THR A 8 -2.87 10.85 3.41
CA THR A 8 -1.53 10.59 2.86
C THR A 8 -0.99 9.32 3.49
N LEU A 9 -0.40 8.45 2.68
CA LEU A 9 0.31 7.27 3.14
C LEU A 9 1.78 7.35 2.72
N THR A 10 2.67 6.82 3.53
CA THR A 10 4.10 6.71 3.19
C THR A 10 4.43 5.41 2.46
N ALA A 11 5.44 5.49 1.59
CA ALA A 11 6.08 4.34 0.99
C ALA A 11 7.60 4.44 1.19
N HIS A 12 8.22 3.33 1.57
CA HIS A 12 9.62 3.22 1.93
C HIS A 12 10.28 2.16 1.06
N GLY A 13 11.48 2.44 0.54
CA GLY A 13 12.27 1.43 -0.17
C GLY A 13 13.69 1.35 0.37
N VAL A 14 14.14 0.13 0.67
CA VAL A 14 15.54 -0.18 1.00
C VAL A 14 16.05 -1.19 -0.02
N ARG A 15 17.17 -0.87 -0.67
CA ARG A 15 17.86 -1.80 -1.57
C ARG A 15 19.10 -2.37 -0.88
N LEU A 16 19.18 -3.70 -0.84
CA LEU A 16 20.29 -4.42 -0.24
C LEU A 16 21.07 -5.13 -1.34
N GLY A 17 22.07 -4.43 -1.90
CA GLY A 17 22.89 -4.96 -2.99
C GLY A 17 22.13 -5.11 -4.32
N LYS A 18 22.52 -6.12 -5.11
CA LYS A 18 21.92 -6.37 -6.43
C LYS A 18 20.86 -7.47 -6.30
N GLY A 19 19.61 -7.10 -6.58
CA GLY A 19 18.51 -8.06 -6.70
C GLY A 19 17.77 -8.37 -5.39
N LEU A 20 18.04 -7.66 -4.29
CA LEU A 20 17.21 -7.70 -3.09
C LEU A 20 16.75 -6.28 -2.72
N ARG A 21 15.45 -6.15 -2.47
CA ARG A 21 14.82 -4.92 -2.00
C ARG A 21 13.71 -5.21 -1.01
N ILE A 22 13.53 -4.30 -0.06
CA ILE A 22 12.43 -4.28 0.89
C ILE A 22 11.58 -3.06 0.53
N LEU A 23 10.29 -3.30 0.32
CA LEU A 23 9.32 -2.26 -0.03
C LEU A 23 8.26 -2.19 1.06
N GLY A 24 8.32 -1.12 1.84
CA GLY A 24 7.36 -0.80 2.87
C GLY A 24 6.25 0.09 2.38
N ILE A 25 5.01 -0.20 2.77
CA ILE A 25 3.87 0.69 2.66
C ILE A 25 3.22 0.87 4.03
N GLU A 26 2.81 2.10 4.33
CA GLU A 26 1.98 2.40 5.49
C GLU A 26 0.59 1.79 5.32
N GLY A 27 0.02 1.30 6.41
CA GLY A 27 -1.29 0.65 6.36
C GLY A 27 -1.27 -0.78 6.89
N GLU A 28 -2.44 -1.23 7.35
CA GLU A 28 -2.78 -2.65 7.41
C GLU A 28 -3.11 -3.13 5.98
N ALA A 29 -2.07 -3.39 5.20
CA ALA A 29 -2.19 -3.85 3.83
C ALA A 29 -2.72 -5.29 3.76
N VAL A 30 -3.77 -5.51 2.97
CA VAL A 30 -4.26 -6.85 2.64
C VAL A 30 -3.25 -7.64 1.81
N GLY A 31 -3.39 -8.97 1.78
CA GLY A 31 -2.43 -9.86 1.14
C GLY A 31 -2.14 -9.57 -0.34
N ASP A 32 -3.14 -9.10 -1.09
CA ASP A 32 -3.00 -8.77 -2.51
C ASP A 32 -1.90 -7.74 -2.80
N TRP A 33 -1.61 -6.85 -1.86
CA TRP A 33 -0.51 -5.88 -2.01
C TRP A 33 0.85 -6.54 -2.17
N GLY A 34 1.05 -7.72 -1.56
CA GLY A 34 2.26 -8.50 -1.75
C GLY A 34 2.47 -8.83 -3.23
N PHE A 35 1.45 -9.39 -3.87
CA PHE A 35 1.50 -9.73 -5.30
C PHE A 35 1.63 -8.50 -6.20
N ILE A 36 0.90 -7.42 -5.91
CA ILE A 36 0.97 -6.17 -6.68
C ILE A 36 2.40 -5.61 -6.67
N ILE A 37 3.02 -5.54 -5.50
CA ILE A 37 4.38 -5.00 -5.33
C ILE A 37 5.41 -5.92 -6.00
N GLU A 38 5.31 -7.24 -5.81
CA GLU A 38 6.21 -8.20 -6.46
C GLU A 38 6.12 -8.14 -7.98
N GLN A 39 4.90 -8.09 -8.54
CA GLN A 39 4.65 -8.01 -9.97
C GLN A 39 5.15 -6.68 -10.56
N PHE A 40 4.97 -5.56 -9.85
CA PHE A 40 5.47 -4.25 -10.28
C PHE A 40 6.99 -4.27 -10.52
N TYR A 41 7.73 -4.94 -9.65
CA TYR A 41 9.18 -5.06 -9.75
C TYR A 41 9.65 -6.14 -10.71
N GLY A 42 8.89 -7.24 -10.82
CA GLY A 42 9.01 -8.30 -11.84
C GLY A 42 10.28 -9.15 -11.82
N ARG A 43 11.38 -8.69 -11.22
CA ARG A 43 12.67 -9.41 -11.15
C ARG A 43 13.40 -9.14 -9.83
N GLY A 44 14.25 -10.10 -9.45
CA GLY A 44 14.92 -10.09 -8.15
C GLY A 44 13.94 -10.41 -7.01
N VAL A 45 14.46 -10.42 -5.79
CA VAL A 45 13.68 -10.62 -4.58
C VAL A 45 13.14 -9.26 -4.12
N THR A 46 11.82 -9.16 -4.05
CA THR A 46 11.12 -8.04 -3.43
C THR A 46 10.48 -8.56 -2.16
N PHE A 47 10.68 -7.88 -1.04
CA PHE A 47 10.04 -8.20 0.23
C PHE A 47 9.01 -7.10 0.54
N PRO A 48 7.73 -7.30 0.23
CA PRO A 48 6.66 -6.35 0.57
C PRO A 48 6.42 -6.35 2.08
N LEU A 49 6.30 -5.17 2.67
CA LEU A 49 6.03 -4.97 4.09
C LEU A 49 4.89 -3.97 4.28
N GLY A 50 3.77 -4.43 4.84
CA GLY A 50 2.77 -3.54 5.45
C GLY A 50 3.31 -2.93 6.75
N TYR A 51 2.50 -2.11 7.43
CA TYR A 51 2.84 -1.48 8.71
C TYR A 51 4.18 -0.72 8.71
N THR A 52 4.66 -0.28 7.55
CA THR A 52 5.92 0.46 7.47
C THR A 52 5.65 1.93 7.66
N ASP A 53 6.44 2.56 8.54
CA ASP A 53 6.35 3.98 8.90
C ASP A 53 5.01 4.41 9.54
N GLY A 54 4.05 3.49 9.71
CA GLY A 54 2.79 3.69 10.41
C GLY A 54 1.75 2.60 10.11
N THR A 55 0.66 2.61 10.87
CA THR A 55 -0.49 1.71 10.66
C THR A 55 -1.58 2.35 9.82
N GLY A 56 -1.75 3.68 9.85
CA GLY A 56 -2.62 4.47 8.99
C GLY A 56 -4.11 4.08 9.00
N LEU A 57 -4.45 3.00 8.31
CA LEU A 57 -5.77 2.43 8.08
C LEU A 57 -5.67 0.99 7.55
N TYR A 58 -6.80 0.31 7.38
CA TYR A 58 -6.88 -0.82 6.45
C TYR A 58 -6.70 -0.38 5.00
N LEU A 59 -5.83 -1.06 4.27
CA LEU A 59 -5.57 -0.77 2.87
C LEU A 59 -6.09 -1.94 1.99
N PRO A 60 -7.38 -1.95 1.61
CA PRO A 60 -7.94 -2.96 0.73
C PRO A 60 -7.48 -2.75 -0.73
N THR A 61 -7.87 -3.66 -1.61
CA THR A 61 -7.76 -3.49 -3.06
C THR A 61 -9.14 -3.25 -3.69
N SER A 62 -9.15 -2.66 -4.88
CA SER A 62 -10.34 -2.35 -5.66
C SER A 62 -11.29 -3.53 -5.87
N PRO A 63 -10.82 -4.77 -6.12
CA PRO A 63 -11.69 -5.94 -6.20
C PRO A 63 -12.47 -6.25 -4.92
N MET A 64 -11.92 -5.94 -3.74
CA MET A 64 -12.58 -6.16 -2.45
C MET A 64 -13.71 -5.17 -2.16
N LEU A 65 -13.66 -3.97 -2.75
CA LEU A 65 -14.65 -2.91 -2.47
C LEU A 65 -16.12 -3.35 -2.61
N PRO A 66 -16.55 -4.05 -3.69
CA PRO A 66 -17.91 -4.57 -3.79
C PRO A 66 -18.22 -5.73 -2.83
N GLU A 67 -17.21 -6.45 -2.34
CA GLU A 67 -17.37 -7.57 -1.40
C GLU A 67 -17.63 -7.06 0.03
N GLY A 68 -17.11 -5.88 0.35
CA GLY A 68 -17.17 -5.32 1.70
C GLY A 68 -16.20 -6.02 2.63
N GLY A 69 -16.64 -6.34 3.85
CA GLY A 69 -15.77 -6.93 4.87
C GLY A 69 -15.07 -5.88 5.73
N TYR A 70 -14.45 -6.35 6.81
CA TYR A 70 -13.91 -5.50 7.87
C TYR A 70 -12.86 -4.52 7.32
N GLU A 71 -11.96 -5.00 6.49
CA GLU A 71 -10.87 -4.24 5.89
C GLU A 71 -11.36 -3.14 4.93
N VAL A 72 -12.59 -3.27 4.40
CA VAL A 72 -13.16 -2.31 3.44
C VAL A 72 -13.99 -1.24 4.13
N VAL A 73 -14.69 -1.54 5.22
CA VAL A 73 -15.70 -0.63 5.79
C VAL A 73 -15.34 -0.02 7.14
N SER A 74 -14.28 -0.49 7.81
CA SER A 74 -13.92 -0.13 9.20
C SER A 74 -13.32 1.27 9.37
N SER A 75 -14.04 2.31 8.93
CA SER A 75 -13.68 3.72 9.14
C SER A 75 -13.54 4.09 10.62
N TRP A 76 -14.24 3.38 11.50
CA TRP A 76 -14.24 3.60 12.95
C TRP A 76 -12.93 3.18 13.62
N GLU A 77 -12.18 2.23 13.07
CA GLU A 77 -10.95 1.72 13.69
C GLU A 77 -9.89 2.82 13.80
N TYR A 78 -9.76 3.60 12.72
CA TYR A 78 -8.73 4.63 12.58
C TYR A 78 -9.29 6.06 12.55
N GLY A 79 -10.61 6.22 12.52
CA GLY A 79 -11.25 7.53 12.30
C GLY A 79 -10.89 8.13 10.94
N LEU A 80 -10.56 7.29 9.96
CA LEU A 80 -10.18 7.65 8.59
C LEU A 80 -11.21 7.13 7.57
N PRO A 81 -11.15 7.59 6.31
CA PRO A 81 -12.14 7.22 5.30
C PRO A 81 -12.11 5.73 4.97
N ALA A 82 -13.29 5.11 4.98
CA ALA A 82 -13.55 3.79 4.42
C ALA A 82 -15.00 3.75 3.89
N PRO A 83 -15.28 3.12 2.73
CA PRO A 83 -14.31 2.53 1.81
C PRO A 83 -13.44 3.58 1.11
N LEU A 84 -12.24 3.15 0.71
CA LEU A 84 -11.38 3.95 -0.15
C LEU A 84 -11.90 4.00 -1.60
N ALA A 85 -11.40 4.96 -2.38
CA ALA A 85 -11.78 5.11 -3.77
C ALA A 85 -11.24 3.96 -4.64
N LYS A 86 -12.06 3.46 -5.57
CA LYS A 86 -11.62 2.50 -6.60
C LYS A 86 -10.45 3.07 -7.40
N GLY A 87 -9.41 2.27 -7.61
CA GLY A 87 -8.16 2.66 -8.27
C GLY A 87 -7.12 3.27 -7.34
N MET A 88 -7.29 3.16 -6.02
CA MET A 88 -6.29 3.62 -5.04
C MET A 88 -4.90 2.99 -5.27
N GLU A 89 -4.85 1.82 -5.90
CA GLU A 89 -3.63 1.12 -6.28
C GLU A 89 -2.72 1.93 -7.21
N ASP A 90 -3.31 2.81 -8.03
CA ASP A 90 -2.55 3.69 -8.92
C ASP A 90 -1.73 4.70 -8.11
N VAL A 91 -2.24 5.15 -6.95
CA VAL A 91 -1.54 6.09 -6.06
C VAL A 91 -0.31 5.40 -5.45
N VAL A 92 -0.47 4.17 -4.98
CA VAL A 92 0.65 3.40 -4.41
C VAL A 92 1.65 3.01 -5.49
N THR A 93 1.19 2.58 -6.67
CA THR A 93 2.05 2.24 -7.82
C THR A 93 2.87 3.44 -8.30
N LYS A 94 2.31 4.65 -8.23
CA LYS A 94 3.06 5.89 -8.48
C LYS A 94 4.18 6.09 -7.47
N ALA A 95 3.94 5.82 -6.19
CA ALA A 95 4.98 5.89 -5.16
C ALA A 95 6.09 4.82 -5.39
N LEU A 96 5.72 3.59 -5.78
CA LEU A 96 6.69 2.55 -6.14
C LEU A 96 7.56 2.97 -7.34
N THR A 97 6.96 3.63 -8.32
CA THR A 97 7.70 4.19 -9.48
C THR A 97 8.73 5.21 -9.04
N GLN A 98 8.37 6.13 -8.13
CA GLN A 98 9.30 7.10 -7.57
C GLN A 98 10.43 6.44 -6.77
N LEU A 99 10.15 5.40 -5.99
CA LEU A 99 11.18 4.65 -5.27
C LEU A 99 12.15 3.94 -6.24
N ARG A 100 11.63 3.35 -7.31
CA ARG A 100 12.45 2.72 -8.36
C ARG A 100 13.37 3.72 -9.05
N GLU A 101 12.86 4.90 -9.40
CA GLU A 101 13.65 6.01 -9.96
C GLU A 101 14.75 6.51 -9.00
N ARG A 102 14.50 6.43 -7.69
CA ARG A 102 15.46 6.76 -6.64
C ARG A 102 16.46 5.64 -6.32
N GLY A 103 16.49 4.56 -7.11
CA GLY A 103 17.51 3.51 -7.04
C GLY A 103 17.08 2.25 -6.29
N VAL A 104 15.86 2.20 -5.77
CA VAL A 104 15.22 0.97 -5.23
C VAL A 104 14.73 0.13 -6.41
N GLN A 105 15.66 -0.34 -7.24
CA GLN A 105 15.42 -1.09 -8.48
C GLN A 105 15.25 -2.57 -8.24
#